data_AF-A0A954Z122-F1
#
_entry.id   AF-A0A954Z122-F1
#
_cell.length_a   1.000
_cell.length_b   1.000
_cell.length_c   1.000
_cell.angle_alpha   90.00
_cell.angle_beta   90.00
_cell.angle_gamma   90.00
#
_symmetry.space_group_name_H-M   'P 1'
#
loop_
_entity.id
_entity.type
_entity.pdbx_description
1 polymer ?
#
loop_
_entity_poly.entity_id
_entity_poly.type
_entity_poly.pdbx_seq_one_letter_code
_entity_poly.pdbx_strand_id
1 'polypeptide(L)'
;VDEKTKIAILFELCGRSSGARVLEESETLLAEVSPRGTDMLLRVFERLLAAKDASIRQKAADLLARRATADLDGASSTVHTVTQSACVKLLRDFNGPAIDALAGQIQANSRDAYLKMCVYLRERRVEGDKALPRILADLSNPELRHMALFAIETLYEDTRDAAVVAGLADAIRGESDDGVAAKYAMALLDIGGERAESELRAACPRLPLETRERLLARLDEPPDRQIVEWLNSEGVIEAPDAEAFLESARKKPSEFWDEVEAEGPSDAPMGLTSILHAAGMLIVFDAETGEIPVRHDQLIEEFGAASGGAFRPTACYEEMLQDHPDDWKAPYRVEFVAGDRLYRFGARNFGDWYDVERIVDVCNWALKDTGSLRRFYSMEWGGQIACFVCVTPSQAKALSETFHVVWSNELDAAMREGKAFEERMIREIQSDN
;
A
#
# COMPACT_ATOMS: atom_id res chain seq x y z
N VAL A 1 -49.58 3.39 -19.24
CA VAL A 1 -48.57 2.76 -18.37
C VAL A 1 -47.70 3.87 -17.83
N ASP A 2 -47.65 4.05 -16.51
CA ASP A 2 -46.80 5.09 -15.90
C ASP A 2 -45.30 4.81 -16.14
N GLU A 3 -44.48 5.85 -15.97
CA GLU A 3 -43.04 5.86 -16.22
C GLU A 3 -42.31 4.71 -15.50
N LYS A 4 -42.60 4.50 -14.20
CA LYS A 4 -41.98 3.44 -13.41
C LYS A 4 -42.32 2.06 -13.95
N THR A 5 -43.57 1.86 -14.36
CA THR A 5 -44.02 0.58 -14.92
C THR A 5 -43.36 0.30 -16.27
N LYS A 6 -43.17 1.32 -17.13
CA LYS A 6 -42.42 1.14 -18.39
C LYS A 6 -40.97 0.72 -18.14
N ILE A 7 -40.28 1.37 -17.19
CA ILE A 7 -38.87 1.05 -16.88
C ILE A 7 -38.74 -0.32 -16.21
N ALA A 8 -39.66 -0.68 -15.31
CA ALA A 8 -39.68 -2.01 -14.69
C ALA A 8 -39.86 -3.12 -15.73
N ILE A 9 -40.71 -2.92 -16.75
CA ILE A 9 -40.87 -3.84 -17.87
C ILE A 9 -39.55 -4.00 -18.64
N LEU A 10 -38.85 -2.91 -18.95
CA LEU A 10 -37.55 -2.96 -19.64
C LEU A 10 -36.49 -3.69 -18.83
N PHE A 11 -36.50 -3.51 -17.51
CA PHE A 11 -35.59 -4.17 -16.58
C PHE A 11 -35.80 -5.69 -16.53
N GLU A 12 -37.05 -6.15 -16.51
CA GLU A 12 -37.41 -7.57 -16.62
C GLU A 12 -37.02 -8.16 -17.99
N LEU A 13 -37.23 -7.40 -19.08
CA LEU A 13 -36.94 -7.83 -20.44
C LEU A 13 -35.43 -7.98 -20.72
N CYS A 14 -34.57 -7.22 -20.03
CA CYS A 14 -33.11 -7.38 -20.12
C CYS A 14 -32.65 -8.82 -19.83
N GLY A 15 -33.34 -9.53 -18.93
CA GLY A 15 -32.98 -10.90 -18.54
C GLY A 15 -33.42 -11.98 -19.54
N ARG A 16 -34.28 -11.65 -20.52
CA ARG A 16 -34.99 -12.64 -21.35
C ARG A 16 -34.63 -12.63 -22.84
N SER A 17 -33.42 -12.19 -23.19
CA SER A 17 -32.86 -12.21 -24.57
C SER A 17 -33.47 -11.20 -25.56
N SER A 18 -34.17 -10.16 -25.09
CA SER A 18 -34.80 -9.12 -25.94
C SER A 18 -34.00 -7.81 -26.01
N GLY A 19 -32.68 -7.87 -25.92
CA GLY A 19 -31.85 -6.67 -25.66
C GLY A 19 -31.95 -5.55 -26.71
N ALA A 20 -32.16 -5.88 -28.01
CA ALA A 20 -32.26 -4.86 -29.06
C ALA A 20 -33.53 -4.00 -28.92
N ARG A 21 -34.67 -4.65 -28.64
CA ARG A 21 -35.94 -3.97 -28.39
C ARG A 21 -35.89 -3.15 -27.10
N VAL A 22 -35.28 -3.71 -26.05
CA VAL A 22 -35.11 -3.00 -24.78
C VAL A 22 -34.27 -1.74 -24.98
N LEU A 23 -33.19 -1.82 -25.77
CA LEU A 23 -32.32 -0.69 -26.07
C LEU A 23 -33.07 0.44 -26.81
N GLU A 24 -33.83 0.11 -27.87
CA GLU A 24 -34.61 1.08 -28.66
C GLU A 24 -35.71 1.77 -27.82
N GLU A 25 -36.45 0.99 -27.03
CA GLU A 25 -37.47 1.52 -26.12
C GLU A 25 -36.85 2.38 -25.00
N SER A 26 -35.66 2.00 -24.49
CA SER A 26 -34.95 2.76 -23.46
C SER A 26 -34.37 4.07 -23.98
N GLU A 27 -33.84 4.09 -25.20
CA GLU A 27 -33.32 5.31 -25.84
C GLU A 27 -34.44 6.34 -26.06
N THR A 28 -35.59 5.88 -26.55
CA THR A 28 -36.78 6.72 -26.73
C THR A 28 -37.24 7.30 -25.39
N LEU A 29 -37.29 6.47 -24.35
CA LEU A 29 -37.71 6.92 -23.01
C LEU A 29 -36.72 7.89 -22.38
N LEU A 30 -35.41 7.77 -22.64
CA LEU A 30 -34.40 8.64 -22.03
C LEU A 30 -34.66 10.13 -22.28
N ALA A 31 -35.30 10.48 -23.41
CA ALA A 31 -35.67 11.86 -23.74
C ALA A 31 -36.95 12.36 -23.03
N GLU A 32 -37.78 11.45 -22.52
CA GLU A 32 -39.13 11.75 -22.01
C GLU A 32 -39.25 11.60 -20.48
N VAL A 33 -38.29 10.95 -19.84
CA VAL A 33 -38.38 10.60 -18.41
C VAL A 33 -37.97 11.74 -17.47
N SER A 34 -38.53 11.71 -16.26
CA SER A 34 -38.11 12.55 -15.15
C SER A 34 -36.67 12.20 -14.71
N PRO A 35 -35.98 13.06 -13.93
CA PRO A 35 -34.65 12.73 -13.38
C PRO A 35 -34.60 11.38 -12.64
N ARG A 36 -35.66 11.05 -11.89
CA ARG A 36 -35.76 9.76 -11.19
C ARG A 36 -35.93 8.57 -12.15
N GLY A 37 -36.60 8.78 -13.28
CA GLY A 37 -36.69 7.78 -14.34
C GLY A 37 -35.36 7.62 -15.08
N THR A 38 -34.58 8.69 -15.23
CA THR A 38 -33.22 8.63 -15.78
C THR A 38 -32.35 7.66 -14.98
N ASP A 39 -32.30 7.76 -13.65
CA ASP A 39 -31.49 6.84 -12.81
C ASP A 39 -31.88 5.37 -13.00
N MET A 40 -33.19 5.10 -13.09
CA MET A 40 -33.66 3.73 -13.31
C MET A 40 -33.31 3.22 -14.72
N LEU A 41 -33.36 4.08 -15.74
CA LEU A 41 -32.92 3.75 -17.11
C LEU A 41 -31.40 3.54 -17.20
N LEU A 42 -30.59 4.29 -16.45
CA LEU A 42 -29.15 4.09 -16.44
C LEU A 42 -28.78 2.70 -15.89
N ARG A 43 -29.48 2.23 -14.85
CA ARG A 43 -29.34 0.84 -14.36
C ARG A 43 -29.74 -0.22 -15.40
N VAL A 44 -30.70 0.09 -16.28
CA VAL A 44 -31.04 -0.78 -17.42
C VAL A 44 -29.86 -0.86 -18.38
N PHE A 45 -29.26 0.28 -18.76
CA PHE A 45 -28.10 0.30 -19.64
C PHE A 45 -26.87 -0.38 -19.02
N GLU A 46 -26.60 -0.19 -17.73
CA GLU A 46 -25.50 -0.87 -17.01
C GLU A 46 -25.64 -2.40 -17.09
N ARG A 47 -26.88 -2.92 -16.97
CA ARG A 47 -27.16 -4.35 -17.18
C ARG A 47 -26.94 -4.78 -18.62
N LEU A 48 -27.33 -3.95 -19.59
CA LEU A 48 -27.11 -4.23 -21.00
C LEU A 48 -25.62 -4.27 -21.39
N LEU A 49 -24.71 -3.68 -20.59
CA LEU A 49 -23.26 -3.89 -20.78
C LEU A 49 -22.84 -5.36 -20.60
N ALA A 50 -23.66 -6.21 -19.97
CA ALA A 50 -23.42 -7.65 -19.84
C ALA A 50 -24.18 -8.49 -20.89
N ALA A 51 -24.87 -7.86 -21.85
CA ALA A 51 -25.58 -8.58 -22.91
C ALA A 51 -24.61 -9.45 -23.74
N LYS A 52 -25.07 -10.60 -24.23
CA LYS A 52 -24.23 -11.49 -25.08
C LYS A 52 -23.88 -10.86 -26.43
N ASP A 53 -24.79 -10.06 -26.97
CA ASP A 53 -24.64 -9.38 -28.26
C ASP A 53 -23.74 -8.14 -28.14
N ALA A 54 -22.65 -8.11 -28.93
CA ALA A 54 -21.67 -7.04 -28.90
C ALA A 54 -22.21 -5.68 -29.38
N SER A 55 -23.14 -5.66 -30.34
CA SER A 55 -23.75 -4.43 -30.86
C SER A 55 -24.64 -3.78 -29.80
N ILE A 56 -25.43 -4.59 -29.08
CA ILE A 56 -26.24 -4.11 -27.95
C ILE A 56 -25.35 -3.56 -26.84
N ARG A 57 -24.27 -4.27 -26.47
CA ARG A 57 -23.32 -3.79 -25.45
C ARG A 57 -22.71 -2.44 -25.85
N GLN A 58 -22.21 -2.32 -27.08
CA GLN A 58 -21.57 -1.08 -27.54
C GLN A 58 -22.54 0.11 -27.57
N LYS A 59 -23.77 -0.09 -28.06
CA LYS A 59 -24.76 1.00 -28.06
C LYS A 59 -25.17 1.42 -26.64
N ALA A 60 -25.33 0.46 -25.73
CA ALA A 60 -25.58 0.76 -24.31
C ALA A 60 -24.40 1.54 -23.70
N ALA A 61 -23.16 1.16 -24.05
CA ALA A 61 -21.96 1.87 -23.63
C ALA A 61 -21.91 3.31 -24.17
N ASP A 62 -22.22 3.51 -25.45
CA ASP A 62 -22.25 4.85 -26.07
C ASP A 62 -23.29 5.76 -25.41
N LEU A 63 -24.48 5.23 -25.10
CA LEU A 63 -25.54 6.00 -24.42
C LEU A 63 -25.13 6.39 -23.00
N LEU A 64 -24.58 5.44 -22.22
CA LEU A 64 -24.05 5.72 -20.88
C LEU A 64 -22.91 6.74 -20.92
N ALA A 65 -21.99 6.61 -21.87
CA ALA A 65 -20.84 7.50 -21.99
C ALA A 65 -21.24 8.93 -22.34
N ARG A 66 -22.20 9.12 -23.26
CA ARG A 66 -22.76 10.44 -23.57
C ARG A 66 -23.43 11.07 -22.35
N ARG A 67 -24.15 10.26 -21.56
CA ARG A 67 -24.77 10.75 -20.33
C ARG A 67 -23.73 11.18 -19.30
N ALA A 68 -22.73 10.33 -19.04
CA ALA A 68 -21.65 10.63 -18.11
C ALA A 68 -20.85 11.89 -18.55
N THR A 69 -20.61 12.04 -19.86
CA THR A 69 -19.99 13.24 -20.45
C THR A 69 -20.80 14.49 -20.11
N ALA A 70 -22.13 14.46 -20.33
CA ALA A 70 -23.01 15.58 -20.04
C ALA A 70 -23.10 15.91 -18.53
N ASP A 71 -23.05 14.89 -17.68
CA ASP A 71 -23.01 15.09 -16.22
C ASP A 71 -21.72 15.79 -15.78
N LEU A 72 -20.58 15.50 -16.42
CA LEU A 72 -19.28 16.14 -16.14
C LEU A 72 -19.19 17.58 -16.65
N ASP A 73 -19.88 17.92 -17.75
CA ASP A 73 -19.98 19.29 -18.27
C ASP A 73 -20.86 20.21 -17.40
N GLY A 74 -21.71 19.64 -16.54
CA GLY A 74 -22.63 20.38 -15.69
C GLY A 74 -21.95 20.93 -14.42
N ALA A 75 -21.96 22.26 -14.23
CA ALA A 75 -21.38 22.94 -13.06
C ALA A 75 -22.05 22.63 -11.69
N SER A 76 -22.97 21.66 -11.60
CA SER A 76 -23.74 21.37 -10.39
C SER A 76 -23.30 20.05 -9.76
N SER A 77 -22.25 20.15 -8.95
CA SER A 77 -21.80 19.14 -7.99
C SER A 77 -22.94 18.67 -7.09
N THR A 78 -23.32 17.39 -7.15
CA THR A 78 -23.71 16.53 -6.00
C THR A 78 -24.36 15.20 -6.41
N VAL A 79 -24.84 15.05 -7.65
CA VAL A 79 -25.47 13.78 -8.09
C VAL A 79 -24.92 13.35 -9.44
N HIS A 80 -23.87 12.53 -9.44
CA HIS A 80 -23.46 11.80 -10.63
C HIS A 80 -24.53 10.74 -10.94
N THR A 81 -25.25 10.89 -12.06
CA THR A 81 -26.31 9.92 -12.43
C THR A 81 -25.70 8.62 -12.93
N VAL A 82 -24.51 8.70 -13.52
CA VAL A 82 -23.69 7.52 -13.87
C VAL A 82 -22.71 7.22 -12.74
N THR A 83 -22.68 5.96 -12.30
CA THR A 83 -21.80 5.53 -11.21
C THR A 83 -20.33 5.53 -11.64
N GLN A 84 -19.41 5.78 -10.69
CA GLN A 84 -17.96 5.64 -10.92
C GLN A 84 -17.62 4.26 -11.49
N SER A 85 -18.23 3.18 -10.95
CA SER A 85 -18.06 1.81 -11.43
C SER A 85 -18.45 1.63 -12.90
N ALA A 86 -19.54 2.27 -13.34
CA ALA A 86 -19.93 2.26 -14.74
C ALA A 86 -18.90 2.99 -15.63
N CYS A 87 -18.43 4.17 -15.23
CA CYS A 87 -17.38 4.89 -15.95
C CYS A 87 -16.10 4.07 -16.10
N VAL A 88 -15.64 3.42 -15.02
CA VAL A 88 -14.48 2.50 -15.04
C VAL A 88 -14.69 1.38 -16.05
N LYS A 89 -15.87 0.73 -16.02
CA LYS A 89 -16.21 -0.34 -16.97
C LYS A 89 -16.22 0.16 -18.42
N LEU A 90 -16.76 1.36 -18.67
CA LEU A 90 -16.77 1.97 -20.00
C LEU A 90 -15.35 2.21 -20.52
N LEU A 91 -14.48 2.81 -19.70
CA LEU A 91 -13.10 3.10 -20.07
C LEU A 91 -12.28 1.82 -20.30
N ARG A 92 -12.51 0.78 -19.50
CA ARG A 92 -11.77 -0.49 -19.56
C ARG A 92 -12.20 -1.38 -20.72
N ASP A 93 -13.49 -1.47 -21.01
CA ASP A 93 -14.03 -2.52 -21.87
C ASP A 93 -14.45 -2.01 -23.26
N PHE A 94 -14.70 -0.70 -23.41
CA PHE A 94 -15.31 -0.15 -24.63
C PHE A 94 -14.43 0.91 -25.31
N ASN A 95 -14.67 1.11 -26.61
CA ASN A 95 -13.96 2.06 -27.47
C ASN A 95 -14.96 2.86 -28.32
N GLY A 96 -14.49 3.90 -28.99
CA GLY A 96 -15.27 4.69 -29.94
C GLY A 96 -15.55 6.13 -29.47
N PRO A 97 -16.16 6.96 -30.34
CA PRO A 97 -16.19 8.42 -30.16
C PRO A 97 -16.88 8.88 -28.87
N ALA A 98 -17.92 8.17 -28.42
CA ALA A 98 -18.61 8.50 -27.17
C ALA A 98 -17.73 8.23 -25.94
N ILE A 99 -16.94 7.15 -25.97
CA ILE A 99 -15.98 6.80 -24.92
C ILE A 99 -14.78 7.75 -24.96
N ASP A 100 -14.33 8.16 -26.15
CA ASP A 100 -13.27 9.18 -26.30
C ASP A 100 -13.71 10.53 -25.70
N ALA A 101 -14.96 10.94 -25.96
CA ALA A 101 -15.53 12.15 -25.37
C ALA A 101 -15.61 12.06 -23.83
N LEU A 102 -16.05 10.92 -23.30
CA LEU A 102 -16.07 10.68 -21.86
C LEU A 102 -14.66 10.76 -21.25
N ALA A 103 -13.68 10.10 -21.87
CA ALA A 103 -12.30 10.12 -21.41
C ALA A 103 -11.73 11.55 -21.37
N GLY A 104 -11.97 12.33 -22.44
CA GLY A 104 -11.57 13.74 -22.48
C GLY A 104 -12.23 14.58 -21.39
N GLN A 105 -13.51 14.37 -21.11
CA GLN A 105 -14.22 15.05 -20.03
C GLN A 105 -13.72 14.67 -18.64
N ILE A 106 -13.45 13.39 -18.41
CA ILE A 106 -12.86 12.93 -17.15
C ILE A 106 -11.50 13.59 -16.94
N GLN A 107 -10.66 13.64 -17.97
CA GLN A 107 -9.35 14.26 -17.88
C GLN A 107 -9.44 15.76 -17.56
N ALA A 108 -10.37 16.47 -18.21
CA ALA A 108 -10.53 17.92 -18.07
C ALA A 108 -11.20 18.34 -16.76
N ASN A 109 -12.24 17.62 -16.33
CA ASN A 109 -13.19 18.12 -15.34
C ASN A 109 -13.34 17.24 -14.09
N SER A 110 -12.93 15.97 -14.13
CA SER A 110 -13.05 15.11 -12.96
C SER A 110 -12.05 15.49 -11.86
N ARG A 111 -12.48 15.41 -10.60
CA ARG A 111 -11.58 15.40 -9.43
C ARG A 111 -11.24 13.98 -8.97
N ASP A 112 -11.97 12.99 -9.48
CA ASP A 112 -11.77 11.59 -9.16
C ASP A 112 -10.48 11.09 -9.82
N ALA A 113 -9.46 10.88 -8.98
CA ALA A 113 -8.14 10.45 -9.41
C ALA A 113 -8.19 9.08 -10.09
N TYR A 114 -8.94 8.13 -9.51
CA TYR A 114 -9.06 6.77 -10.04
C TYR A 114 -9.65 6.76 -11.47
N LEU A 115 -10.63 7.62 -11.75
CA LEU A 115 -11.16 7.76 -13.11
C LEU A 115 -10.12 8.31 -14.09
N LYS A 116 -9.28 9.26 -13.69
CA LYS A 116 -8.18 9.78 -14.54
C LYS A 116 -7.14 8.70 -14.83
N MET A 117 -6.79 7.87 -13.83
CA MET A 117 -5.93 6.71 -14.04
C MET A 117 -6.54 5.73 -15.06
N CYS A 118 -7.84 5.42 -14.97
CA CYS A 118 -8.52 4.57 -15.96
C CYS A 118 -8.47 5.16 -17.39
N VAL A 119 -8.41 6.49 -17.54
CA VAL A 119 -8.21 7.13 -18.85
C VAL A 119 -6.83 6.79 -19.42
N TYR A 120 -5.75 6.87 -18.64
CA TYR A 120 -4.42 6.45 -19.13
C TYR A 120 -4.35 4.98 -19.54
N LEU A 121 -4.92 4.08 -18.73
CA LEU A 121 -4.98 2.65 -19.06
C LEU A 121 -5.73 2.39 -20.37
N ARG A 122 -6.84 3.11 -20.58
CA ARG A 122 -7.60 3.05 -21.83
C ARG A 122 -6.78 3.55 -23.01
N GLU A 123 -6.15 4.71 -22.88
CA GLU A 123 -5.39 5.34 -23.96
C GLU A 123 -4.23 4.45 -24.38
N ARG A 124 -3.53 3.82 -23.43
CA ARG A 124 -2.53 2.79 -23.73
C ARG A 124 -3.11 1.65 -24.54
N ARG A 125 -4.29 1.12 -24.16
CA ARG A 125 -4.98 0.04 -24.87
C ARG A 125 -5.40 0.43 -26.29
N VAL A 126 -5.83 1.67 -26.52
CA VAL A 126 -6.38 2.13 -27.81
C VAL A 126 -5.29 2.65 -28.74
N GLU A 127 -4.36 3.44 -28.23
CA GLU A 127 -3.36 4.17 -29.01
C GLU A 127 -1.99 3.48 -29.02
N GLY A 128 -1.77 2.48 -28.16
CA GLY A 128 -0.49 1.80 -28.00
C GLY A 128 0.58 2.77 -27.50
N ASP A 129 1.77 2.74 -28.12
CA ASP A 129 2.95 3.53 -27.70
C ASP A 129 2.76 5.04 -27.87
N LYS A 130 1.74 5.46 -28.62
CA LYS A 130 1.44 6.89 -28.81
C LYS A 130 0.91 7.58 -27.56
N ALA A 131 0.35 6.84 -26.60
CA ALA A 131 -0.12 7.40 -25.34
C ALA A 131 1.03 7.73 -24.37
N LEU A 132 2.16 7.02 -24.47
CA LEU A 132 3.26 7.09 -23.49
C LEU A 132 3.84 8.51 -23.33
N PRO A 133 4.13 9.29 -24.39
CA PRO A 133 4.65 10.65 -24.23
C PRO A 133 3.79 11.56 -23.37
N ARG A 134 2.46 11.43 -23.44
CA ARG A 134 1.54 12.20 -22.60
C ARG A 134 1.57 11.73 -21.15
N ILE A 135 1.53 10.42 -20.92
CA ILE A 135 1.60 9.85 -19.56
C ILE A 135 2.89 10.33 -18.87
N LEU A 136 4.02 10.30 -19.58
CA LEU A 136 5.30 10.81 -19.06
C LEU A 136 5.29 12.32 -18.83
N ALA A 137 4.68 13.10 -19.73
CA ALA A 137 4.58 14.55 -19.54
C ALA A 137 3.80 14.91 -18.26
N ASP A 138 2.74 14.15 -17.96
CA ASP A 138 1.89 14.36 -16.79
C ASP A 138 2.56 14.01 -15.45
N LEU A 139 3.72 13.33 -15.45
CA LEU A 139 4.56 13.20 -14.25
C LEU A 139 5.00 14.56 -13.71
N SER A 140 5.16 15.57 -14.56
CA SER A 140 5.53 16.93 -14.13
C SER A 140 4.33 17.78 -13.68
N ASN A 141 3.10 17.29 -13.83
CA ASN A 141 1.89 18.01 -13.47
C ASN A 141 1.44 17.63 -12.05
N PRO A 142 1.49 18.53 -11.05
CA PRO A 142 1.15 18.20 -9.66
C PRO A 142 -0.25 17.59 -9.46
N GLU A 143 -1.22 17.93 -10.32
CA GLU A 143 -2.60 17.42 -10.24
C GLU A 143 -2.75 16.01 -10.84
N LEU A 144 -1.86 15.62 -11.76
CA LEU A 144 -1.97 14.37 -12.53
C LEU A 144 -0.87 13.37 -12.21
N ARG A 145 0.26 13.82 -11.65
CA ARG A 145 1.48 13.02 -11.50
C ARG A 145 1.28 11.72 -10.74
N HIS A 146 0.43 11.71 -9.71
CA HIS A 146 0.16 10.49 -8.94
C HIS A 146 -0.58 9.45 -9.80
N MET A 147 -1.48 9.89 -10.67
CA MET A 147 -2.24 9.01 -11.57
C MET A 147 -1.40 8.55 -12.76
N ALA A 148 -0.55 9.43 -13.28
CA ALA A 148 0.42 9.08 -14.30
C ALA A 148 1.41 8.02 -13.77
N LEU A 149 1.93 8.21 -12.55
CA LEU A 149 2.83 7.25 -11.91
C LEU A 149 2.15 5.88 -11.72
N PHE A 150 0.95 5.85 -11.14
CA PHE A 150 0.21 4.60 -10.95
C PHE A 150 -0.05 3.88 -12.28
N ALA A 151 -0.43 4.62 -13.33
CA ALA A 151 -0.60 4.04 -14.65
C ALA A 151 0.71 3.47 -15.21
N ILE A 152 1.86 4.12 -14.95
CA ILE A 152 3.17 3.61 -15.34
C ILE A 152 3.48 2.30 -14.63
N GLU A 153 3.34 2.27 -13.30
CA GLU A 153 3.55 1.06 -12.48
C GLU A 153 2.69 -0.09 -13.01
N THR A 154 1.39 0.15 -13.22
CA THR A 154 0.45 -0.87 -13.70
C THR A 154 0.76 -1.39 -15.12
N LEU A 155 1.22 -0.51 -16.02
CA LEU A 155 1.35 -0.84 -17.44
C LEU A 155 2.75 -1.33 -17.83
N TYR A 156 3.78 -1.00 -17.05
CA TYR A 156 5.18 -1.15 -17.44
C TYR A 156 6.07 -1.89 -16.44
N GLU A 157 5.51 -2.45 -15.36
CA GLU A 157 6.23 -3.35 -14.44
C GLU A 157 7.01 -4.47 -15.19
N ASP A 158 8.29 -4.66 -14.85
CA ASP A 158 9.27 -5.57 -15.50
C ASP A 158 9.33 -5.51 -17.05
N THR A 159 8.83 -4.44 -17.68
CA THR A 159 8.90 -4.31 -19.15
C THR A 159 10.26 -3.84 -19.64
N ARG A 160 11.05 -3.18 -18.77
CA ARG A 160 12.36 -2.60 -19.09
C ARG A 160 12.29 -1.60 -20.25
N ASP A 161 11.13 -0.95 -20.41
CA ASP A 161 10.90 -0.01 -21.51
C ASP A 161 11.84 1.21 -21.39
N ALA A 162 12.67 1.39 -22.43
CA ALA A 162 13.72 2.40 -22.42
C ALA A 162 13.19 3.85 -22.39
N ALA A 163 11.97 4.10 -22.88
CA ALA A 163 11.35 5.42 -22.86
C ALA A 163 10.74 5.71 -21.48
N VAL A 164 10.12 4.71 -20.84
CA VAL A 164 9.61 4.83 -19.46
C VAL A 164 10.77 5.07 -18.50
N VAL A 165 11.84 4.29 -18.59
CA VAL A 165 13.06 4.47 -17.77
C VAL A 165 13.62 5.88 -17.91
N ALA A 166 13.75 6.37 -19.14
CA ALA A 166 14.24 7.73 -19.38
C ALA A 166 13.30 8.80 -18.80
N GLY A 167 11.99 8.66 -19.01
CA GLY A 167 10.99 9.61 -18.53
C GLY A 167 10.91 9.67 -17.01
N LEU A 168 10.95 8.52 -16.33
CA LEU A 168 11.05 8.48 -14.86
C LEU A 168 12.38 9.08 -14.39
N ALA A 169 13.51 8.73 -15.00
CA ALA A 169 14.80 9.32 -14.62
C ALA A 169 14.82 10.85 -14.75
N ASP A 170 14.24 11.40 -15.82
CA ASP A 170 14.06 12.84 -16.02
C ASP A 170 13.12 13.44 -14.98
N ALA A 171 12.00 12.78 -14.67
CA ALA A 171 11.06 13.21 -13.63
C ALA A 171 11.73 13.24 -12.24
N ILE A 172 12.52 12.20 -11.89
CA ILE A 172 13.30 12.18 -10.65
C ILE A 172 14.24 13.39 -10.67
N ARG A 173 15.01 13.65 -11.75
CA ARG A 173 15.94 14.80 -11.83
C ARG A 173 15.29 16.18 -11.73
N GLY A 174 14.07 16.33 -12.28
CA GLY A 174 13.35 17.59 -12.32
C GLY A 174 12.50 17.89 -11.08
N GLU A 175 12.27 16.91 -10.22
CA GLU A 175 11.43 17.04 -9.04
C GLU A 175 12.17 17.69 -7.87
N SER A 176 11.51 18.64 -7.23
CA SER A 176 12.01 19.40 -6.07
C SER A 176 11.50 18.86 -4.73
N ASP A 177 10.40 18.11 -4.75
CA ASP A 177 9.86 17.41 -3.59
C ASP A 177 10.53 16.03 -3.47
N ASP A 178 11.39 15.88 -2.46
CA ASP A 178 12.16 14.64 -2.27
C ASP A 178 11.27 13.40 -2.08
N GLY A 179 10.08 13.55 -1.47
CA GLY A 179 9.14 12.46 -1.28
C GLY A 179 8.49 12.01 -2.59
N VAL A 180 8.26 12.94 -3.52
CA VAL A 180 7.77 12.60 -4.87
C VAL A 180 8.88 11.99 -5.72
N ALA A 181 10.09 12.53 -5.64
CA ALA A 181 11.27 11.97 -6.30
C ALA A 181 11.53 10.52 -5.85
N ALA A 182 11.32 10.23 -4.55
CA ALA A 182 11.41 8.88 -4.01
C ALA A 182 10.41 7.92 -4.63
N LYS A 183 9.14 8.33 -4.78
CA LYS A 183 8.10 7.51 -5.44
C LYS A 183 8.45 7.18 -6.89
N TYR A 184 8.96 8.16 -7.64
CA TYR A 184 9.42 7.91 -9.01
C TYR A 184 10.61 6.93 -9.06
N ALA A 185 11.52 7.01 -8.09
CA ALA A 185 12.65 6.08 -8.00
C ALA A 185 12.19 4.65 -7.68
N MET A 186 11.21 4.48 -6.80
CA MET A 186 10.62 3.15 -6.54
C MET A 186 9.92 2.59 -7.78
N ALA A 187 9.10 3.38 -8.47
CA ALA A 187 8.50 2.94 -9.73
C ALA A 187 9.56 2.55 -10.76
N LEU A 188 10.64 3.32 -10.89
CA LEU A 188 11.74 3.02 -11.80
C LEU A 188 12.45 1.69 -11.44
N LEU A 189 12.55 1.37 -10.16
CA LEU A 189 13.07 0.07 -9.71
C LEU A 189 12.17 -1.08 -10.17
N ASP A 190 10.85 -0.92 -10.07
CA ASP A 190 9.87 -1.95 -10.46
C ASP A 190 9.77 -2.12 -12.00
N ILE A 191 10.12 -1.10 -12.79
CA ILE A 191 10.31 -1.26 -14.26
C ILE A 191 11.51 -2.18 -14.58
N GLY A 192 12.57 -2.09 -13.77
CA GLY A 192 13.74 -2.97 -13.83
C GLY A 192 14.68 -2.79 -15.03
N GLY A 193 15.72 -3.62 -15.06
CA GLY A 193 16.73 -3.69 -16.12
C GLY A 193 17.96 -2.79 -15.90
N GLU A 194 19.09 -3.16 -16.52
CA GLU A 194 20.41 -2.53 -16.29
C GLU A 194 20.40 -1.00 -16.42
N ARG A 195 19.60 -0.46 -17.35
CA ARG A 195 19.47 0.99 -17.53
C ARG A 195 18.75 1.65 -16.35
N ALA A 196 17.66 1.06 -15.87
CA ALA A 196 16.94 1.57 -14.71
C ALA A 196 17.84 1.56 -13.48
N GLU A 197 18.56 0.46 -13.24
CA GLU A 197 19.54 0.35 -12.15
C GLU A 197 20.62 1.43 -12.25
N SER A 198 21.18 1.66 -13.45
CA SER A 198 22.19 2.69 -13.65
C SER A 198 21.66 4.10 -13.36
N GLU A 199 20.44 4.42 -13.80
CA GLU A 199 19.80 5.71 -13.53
C GLU A 199 19.46 5.88 -12.03
N LEU A 200 19.02 4.81 -11.36
CA LEU A 200 18.75 4.82 -9.92
C LEU A 200 20.01 5.07 -9.10
N ARG A 201 21.12 4.40 -9.43
CA ARG A 201 22.41 4.64 -8.77
C ARG A 201 22.90 6.06 -8.98
N ALA A 202 22.67 6.64 -10.17
CA ALA A 202 22.99 8.04 -10.43
C ALA A 202 22.07 9.01 -9.67
N ALA A 203 20.82 8.65 -9.42
CA ALA A 203 19.85 9.44 -8.66
C ALA A 203 20.05 9.35 -7.14
N CYS A 204 20.60 8.23 -6.64
CA CYS A 204 20.78 7.94 -5.21
C CYS A 204 21.31 9.13 -4.36
N PRO A 205 22.36 9.88 -4.76
CA PRO A 205 22.90 10.98 -3.94
C PRO A 205 21.90 12.10 -3.63
N ARG A 206 20.83 12.22 -4.40
CA ARG A 206 19.79 13.25 -4.27
C ARG A 206 18.57 12.78 -3.49
N LEU A 207 18.34 11.48 -3.41
CA LEU A 207 17.16 10.94 -2.74
C LEU A 207 17.30 11.06 -1.22
N PRO A 208 16.17 11.12 -0.48
CA PRO A 208 16.18 10.96 0.98
C PRO A 208 17.04 9.78 1.39
N LEU A 209 17.73 9.92 2.53
CA LEU A 209 18.62 8.89 3.07
C LEU A 209 17.91 7.52 3.11
N GLU A 210 16.72 7.48 3.68
CA GLU A 210 15.85 6.29 3.77
C GLU A 210 15.58 5.67 2.39
N THR A 211 15.11 6.47 1.42
CA THR A 211 14.83 5.98 0.06
C THR A 211 16.09 5.46 -0.62
N ARG A 212 17.21 6.16 -0.47
CA ARG A 212 18.50 5.76 -1.03
C ARG A 212 18.93 4.41 -0.48
N GLU A 213 18.84 4.24 0.83
CA GLU A 213 19.22 2.99 1.50
C GLU A 213 18.30 1.84 1.08
N ARG A 214 16.97 2.06 1.01
CA ARG A 214 16.02 1.06 0.49
C ARG A 214 16.29 0.67 -0.97
N LEU A 215 16.58 1.65 -1.83
CA LEU A 215 16.90 1.40 -3.23
C LEU A 215 18.21 0.64 -3.38
N LEU A 216 19.26 1.06 -2.68
CA LEU A 216 20.56 0.37 -2.71
C LEU A 216 20.44 -1.03 -2.12
N ALA A 217 19.68 -1.21 -1.05
CA ALA A 217 19.36 -2.52 -0.49
C ALA A 217 18.79 -3.44 -1.58
N ARG A 218 17.77 -3.00 -2.33
CA ARG A 218 17.16 -3.82 -3.40
C ARG A 218 18.06 -4.01 -4.62
N LEU A 219 18.85 -3.00 -5.00
CA LEU A 219 19.75 -3.04 -6.16
C LEU A 219 20.99 -3.90 -5.93
N ASP A 220 21.48 -3.92 -4.69
CA ASP A 220 22.65 -4.68 -4.27
C ASP A 220 22.25 -6.00 -3.57
N GLU A 221 20.95 -6.27 -3.41
CA GLU A 221 20.47 -7.42 -2.64
C GLU A 221 21.04 -8.70 -3.26
N PRO A 222 21.91 -9.41 -2.55
CA PRO A 222 22.44 -10.64 -3.10
C PRO A 222 21.30 -11.69 -3.08
N PRO A 223 21.40 -12.75 -3.90
CA PRO A 223 20.41 -13.82 -3.88
C PRO A 223 20.17 -14.36 -2.46
N ASP A 224 18.94 -14.76 -2.12
CA ASP A 224 18.53 -15.24 -0.79
C ASP A 224 19.57 -16.16 -0.12
N ARG A 225 20.12 -17.11 -0.88
CA ARG A 225 21.16 -18.05 -0.41
C ARG A 225 22.39 -17.33 0.14
N GLN A 226 22.88 -16.32 -0.57
CA GLN A 226 24.04 -15.53 -0.15
C GLN A 226 23.72 -14.69 1.07
N ILE A 227 22.50 -14.17 1.20
CA ILE A 227 22.05 -13.48 2.42
C ILE A 227 22.12 -14.44 3.62
N VAL A 228 21.56 -15.65 3.49
CA VAL A 228 21.59 -16.66 4.56
C VAL A 228 23.01 -17.07 4.90
N GLU A 229 23.85 -17.37 3.90
CA GLU A 229 25.26 -17.73 4.10
C GLU A 229 26.02 -16.61 4.83
N TRP A 230 25.80 -15.35 4.44
CA TRP A 230 26.40 -14.18 5.09
C TRP A 230 25.91 -14.05 6.54
N LEU A 231 24.60 -14.07 6.79
CA LEU A 231 24.02 -13.92 8.12
C LEU A 231 24.50 -15.01 9.07
N ASN A 232 24.62 -16.25 8.58
CA ASN A 232 25.17 -17.36 9.34
C ASN A 232 26.67 -17.16 9.62
N SER A 233 27.45 -16.65 8.65
CA SER A 233 28.88 -16.37 8.84
C SER A 233 29.16 -15.25 9.86
N GLU A 234 28.27 -14.27 9.94
CA GLU A 234 28.31 -13.16 10.93
C GLU A 234 27.68 -13.55 12.28
N GLY A 235 27.16 -14.78 12.41
CA GLY A 235 26.50 -15.28 13.62
C GLY A 235 25.22 -14.52 13.98
N VAL A 236 24.54 -13.95 12.99
CA VAL A 236 23.23 -13.29 13.17
C VAL A 236 22.12 -14.33 13.31
N ILE A 237 22.19 -15.38 12.49
CA ILE A 237 21.28 -16.53 12.48
C ILE A 237 22.07 -17.85 12.60
N GLU A 238 21.38 -18.94 12.96
CA GLU A 238 21.91 -20.30 12.91
C GLU A 238 21.31 -21.06 11.73
N ALA A 239 21.99 -21.05 10.59
CA ALA A 239 21.54 -21.68 9.34
C ALA A 239 22.72 -22.33 8.59
N PRO A 240 23.27 -23.45 9.09
CA PRO A 240 24.45 -24.09 8.49
C PRO A 240 24.21 -24.66 7.09
N ASP A 241 22.95 -24.95 6.75
CA ASP A 241 22.52 -25.33 5.40
C ASP A 241 21.51 -24.29 4.89
N ALA A 242 21.99 -23.38 4.05
CA ALA A 242 21.20 -22.27 3.55
C ALA A 242 20.00 -22.71 2.69
N GLU A 243 20.16 -23.78 1.91
CA GLU A 243 19.08 -24.27 1.03
C GLU A 243 17.97 -24.91 1.85
N ALA A 244 18.33 -25.76 2.82
CA ALA A 244 17.36 -26.36 3.73
C ALA A 244 16.63 -25.30 4.57
N PHE A 245 17.35 -24.26 5.01
CA PHE A 245 16.75 -23.12 5.70
C PHE A 245 15.72 -22.42 4.80
N LEU A 246 16.08 -22.04 3.57
CA LEU A 246 15.18 -21.33 2.65
C LEU A 246 13.97 -22.17 2.26
N GLU A 247 14.15 -23.47 2.04
CA GLU A 247 13.03 -24.38 1.77
C GLU A 247 12.05 -24.43 2.95
N SER A 248 12.56 -24.47 4.19
CA SER A 248 11.72 -24.41 5.37
C SER A 248 11.06 -23.04 5.57
N ALA A 249 11.79 -21.96 5.28
CA ALA A 249 11.34 -20.59 5.45
C ALA A 249 10.16 -20.27 4.53
N ARG A 250 10.24 -20.66 3.25
CA ARG A 250 9.16 -20.48 2.25
C ARG A 250 7.88 -21.27 2.57
N LYS A 251 7.97 -22.30 3.42
CA LYS A 251 6.81 -23.11 3.83
C LYS A 251 6.12 -22.57 5.08
N LYS A 252 6.75 -21.65 5.83
CA LYS A 252 6.12 -21.05 7.00
C LYS A 252 5.08 -20.03 6.50
N PRO A 253 3.79 -20.18 6.86
CA PRO A 253 2.82 -19.11 6.67
C PRO A 253 3.34 -17.88 7.40
N SER A 254 3.28 -16.72 6.75
CA SER A 254 3.57 -15.47 7.44
C SER A 254 2.26 -14.90 7.93
N GLU A 255 1.89 -15.18 9.17
CA GLU A 255 0.67 -14.62 9.76
C GLU A 255 0.63 -13.08 9.67
N PHE A 256 1.80 -12.42 9.60
CA PHE A 256 1.93 -10.98 9.41
C PHE A 256 1.89 -10.52 7.94
N TRP A 257 2.40 -11.31 6.99
CA TRP A 257 2.43 -10.95 5.56
C TRP A 257 1.21 -11.47 4.79
N ASP A 258 0.41 -12.37 5.37
CA ASP A 258 -0.74 -12.99 4.71
C ASP A 258 -1.84 -11.97 4.33
N GLU A 259 -1.88 -10.77 4.92
CA GLU A 259 -2.78 -9.69 4.47
C GLU A 259 -2.17 -8.77 3.39
N VAL A 260 -0.84 -8.72 3.27
CA VAL A 260 -0.13 -7.79 2.36
C VAL A 260 0.41 -8.49 1.10
N GLU A 261 0.78 -9.77 1.19
CA GLU A 261 1.52 -10.50 0.13
C GLU A 261 0.84 -11.78 -0.38
N ALA A 262 -0.39 -12.09 0.03
CA ALA A 262 -1.09 -13.34 -0.34
C ALA A 262 -1.33 -13.57 -1.85
N GLU A 263 -0.97 -12.60 -2.72
CA GLU A 263 -1.06 -12.74 -4.17
C GLU A 263 0.31 -12.80 -4.90
N GLY A 264 1.43 -12.80 -4.17
CA GLY A 264 2.77 -12.93 -4.75
C GLY A 264 3.07 -14.34 -5.29
N PRO A 265 3.81 -14.50 -6.39
CA PRO A 265 4.26 -15.81 -6.85
C PRO A 265 5.16 -16.48 -5.79
N SER A 266 5.00 -17.79 -5.54
CA SER A 266 5.76 -18.52 -4.51
C SER A 266 7.28 -18.53 -4.68
N ASP A 267 7.76 -18.05 -5.81
CA ASP A 267 9.17 -18.05 -6.22
C ASP A 267 9.79 -16.64 -6.13
N ALA A 268 9.08 -15.65 -5.59
CA ALA A 268 9.65 -14.34 -5.33
C ALA A 268 10.85 -14.43 -4.36
N PRO A 269 11.93 -13.66 -4.58
CA PRO A 269 13.03 -13.57 -3.61
C PRO A 269 12.49 -13.15 -2.24
N MET A 270 12.95 -13.82 -1.18
CA MET A 270 12.52 -13.50 0.17
C MET A 270 13.09 -12.15 0.66
N GLY A 271 14.36 -11.91 0.35
CA GLY A 271 15.10 -10.77 0.85
C GLY A 271 15.46 -10.83 2.34
N LEU A 272 16.25 -9.85 2.81
CA LEU A 272 16.84 -9.84 4.15
C LEU A 272 15.81 -9.92 5.28
N THR A 273 14.76 -9.09 5.23
CA THR A 273 13.77 -8.97 6.32
C THR A 273 12.97 -10.26 6.48
N SER A 274 12.50 -10.85 5.38
CA SER A 274 11.80 -12.14 5.39
C SER A 274 12.70 -13.27 5.89
N ILE A 275 14.00 -13.25 5.55
CA ILE A 275 14.98 -14.22 6.08
C ILE A 275 15.17 -14.04 7.60
N LEU A 276 15.33 -12.81 8.09
CA LEU A 276 15.43 -12.52 9.53
C LEU A 276 14.15 -12.93 10.27
N HIS A 277 12.98 -12.68 9.69
CA HIS A 277 11.70 -13.10 10.24
C HIS A 277 11.58 -14.62 10.31
N ALA A 278 11.89 -15.33 9.22
CA ALA A 278 11.86 -16.79 9.18
C ALA A 278 12.84 -17.46 10.16
N ALA A 279 13.97 -16.77 10.45
CA ALA A 279 14.95 -17.15 11.46
C ALA A 279 14.50 -16.84 12.90
N GLY A 280 13.37 -16.16 13.10
CA GLY A 280 12.91 -15.72 14.41
C GLY A 280 13.82 -14.66 15.03
N MET A 281 14.37 -13.77 14.20
CA MET A 281 15.27 -12.69 14.62
C MET A 281 14.69 -11.29 14.38
N LEU A 282 13.58 -11.20 13.66
CA LEU A 282 12.85 -9.97 13.38
C LEU A 282 11.58 -9.91 14.24
N ILE A 283 11.34 -8.75 14.83
CA ILE A 283 10.09 -8.39 15.51
C ILE A 283 9.41 -7.36 14.62
N VAL A 284 8.18 -7.63 14.22
CA VAL A 284 7.36 -6.69 13.44
C VAL A 284 5.96 -6.70 14.03
N PHE A 285 5.44 -5.53 14.38
CA PHE A 285 4.09 -5.39 14.93
C PHE A 285 3.53 -4.01 14.62
N ASP A 286 2.21 -3.90 14.62
CA ASP A 286 1.51 -2.61 14.59
C ASP A 286 1.64 -1.93 15.95
N ALA A 287 2.07 -0.67 15.96
CA ALA A 287 2.15 0.12 17.20
C ALA A 287 0.75 0.45 17.78
N GLU A 288 -0.29 0.38 16.95
CA GLU A 288 -1.70 0.45 17.34
C GLU A 288 -2.26 -0.96 17.56
N THR A 289 -2.84 -1.22 18.72
CA THR A 289 -3.39 -2.53 19.08
C THR A 289 -4.88 -2.67 18.82
N GLY A 290 -5.59 -1.54 18.72
CA GLY A 290 -7.06 -1.49 18.74
C GLY A 290 -7.69 -1.97 20.06
N GLU A 291 -6.89 -2.21 21.11
CA GLU A 291 -7.32 -2.76 22.39
C GLU A 291 -6.80 -1.95 23.59
N ILE A 292 -7.61 -1.84 24.64
CA ILE A 292 -7.22 -1.27 25.93
C ILE A 292 -7.62 -2.27 27.03
N PRO A 293 -6.68 -2.79 27.84
CA PRO A 293 -5.26 -2.46 27.88
C PRO A 293 -4.47 -3.04 26.68
N VAL A 294 -3.38 -2.36 26.30
CA VAL A 294 -2.62 -2.68 25.07
C VAL A 294 -1.72 -3.92 25.16
N ARG A 295 -1.53 -4.53 26.34
CA ARG A 295 -0.74 -5.78 26.54
C ARG A 295 0.77 -5.65 26.29
N HIS A 296 1.42 -4.66 26.91
CA HIS A 296 2.88 -4.53 26.87
C HIS A 296 3.62 -5.76 27.42
N ASP A 297 2.98 -6.54 28.30
CA ASP A 297 3.50 -7.79 28.85
C ASP A 297 3.75 -8.84 27.75
N GLN A 298 2.81 -8.98 26.81
CA GLN A 298 2.94 -9.88 25.67
C GLN A 298 4.03 -9.39 24.71
N LEU A 299 4.09 -8.08 24.45
CA LEU A 299 5.13 -7.51 23.60
C LEU A 299 6.54 -7.81 24.15
N ILE A 300 6.75 -7.76 25.46
CA ILE A 300 8.05 -8.15 26.07
C ILE A 300 8.39 -9.62 25.79
N GLU A 301 7.40 -10.52 25.82
CA GLU A 301 7.59 -11.94 25.49
C GLU A 301 8.01 -12.14 24.02
N GLU A 302 7.40 -11.38 23.09
CA GLU A 302 7.78 -11.39 21.67
C GLU A 302 9.23 -10.91 21.45
N PHE A 303 9.64 -9.84 22.15
CA PHE A 303 11.03 -9.41 22.17
C PHE A 303 11.97 -10.52 22.67
N GLY A 304 11.54 -11.26 23.70
CA GLY A 304 12.24 -12.44 24.20
C GLY A 304 12.41 -13.52 23.14
N ALA A 305 11.32 -13.88 22.46
CA ALA A 305 11.28 -14.91 21.43
C ALA A 305 12.22 -14.58 20.24
N ALA A 306 12.25 -13.32 19.82
CA ALA A 306 13.06 -12.88 18.67
C ALA A 306 14.52 -12.52 19.00
N SER A 307 14.97 -12.78 20.23
CA SER A 307 16.31 -12.40 20.68
C SER A 307 17.42 -13.42 20.37
N GLY A 308 17.07 -14.55 19.74
CA GLY A 308 17.97 -15.71 19.65
C GLY A 308 18.35 -16.26 21.03
N GLY A 309 17.46 -16.08 22.02
CA GLY A 309 17.67 -16.51 23.41
C GLY A 309 18.60 -15.62 24.23
N ALA A 310 19.04 -14.47 23.73
CA ALA A 310 19.84 -13.51 24.48
C ALA A 310 19.03 -12.73 25.53
N PHE A 311 17.74 -12.55 25.28
CA PHE A 311 16.77 -11.98 26.21
C PHE A 311 15.72 -13.05 26.54
N ARG A 312 15.62 -13.41 27.82
CA ARG A 312 14.71 -14.47 28.30
C ARG A 312 13.84 -13.93 29.43
N PRO A 313 12.91 -13.01 29.13
CA PRO A 313 12.00 -12.50 30.13
C PRO A 313 11.08 -13.62 30.61
N THR A 314 10.69 -13.55 31.88
CA THR A 314 9.75 -14.47 32.51
C THR A 314 8.85 -13.69 33.46
N ALA A 315 7.69 -14.24 33.80
CA ALA A 315 6.73 -13.58 34.69
C ALA A 315 6.40 -12.14 34.24
N CYS A 316 6.21 -11.96 32.93
CA CYS A 316 5.74 -10.69 32.36
C CYS A 316 4.34 -10.40 32.89
N TYR A 317 4.13 -9.19 33.40
CA TYR A 317 2.86 -8.77 33.97
C TYR A 317 2.63 -7.28 33.72
N GLU A 318 1.41 -6.96 33.32
CA GLU A 318 0.91 -5.60 33.14
C GLU A 318 -0.29 -5.36 34.04
N GLU A 319 -0.35 -4.17 34.62
CA GLU A 319 -1.50 -3.66 35.35
C GLU A 319 -1.77 -2.21 34.94
N MET A 320 -2.96 -1.94 34.41
CA MET A 320 -3.46 -0.58 34.28
C MET A 320 -3.89 -0.07 35.66
N LEU A 321 -3.29 1.02 36.13
CA LEU A 321 -3.46 1.54 37.49
C LEU A 321 -4.72 2.40 37.64
N GLN A 322 -5.88 1.83 37.33
CA GLN A 322 -7.16 2.53 37.33
C GLN A 322 -7.63 2.89 38.75
N ASP A 323 -8.01 4.14 38.97
CA ASP A 323 -8.69 4.57 40.20
C ASP A 323 -10.16 4.10 40.24
N HIS A 324 -10.78 3.95 39.05
CA HIS A 324 -12.15 3.46 38.87
C HIS A 324 -12.31 2.76 37.50
N PRO A 325 -13.34 1.89 37.31
CA PRO A 325 -13.46 1.04 36.11
C PRO A 325 -13.44 1.78 34.76
N ASP A 326 -13.89 3.04 34.74
CA ASP A 326 -13.93 3.86 33.51
C ASP A 326 -12.69 4.73 33.30
N ASP A 327 -11.63 4.56 34.09
CA ASP A 327 -10.38 5.32 33.95
C ASP A 327 -9.49 4.72 32.86
N TRP A 328 -9.92 4.87 31.61
CA TRP A 328 -9.15 4.39 30.44
C TRP A 328 -7.91 5.23 30.14
N LYS A 329 -7.64 6.27 30.95
CA LYS A 329 -6.45 7.13 30.86
C LYS A 329 -5.40 6.82 31.92
N ALA A 330 -5.68 5.85 32.80
CA ALA A 330 -4.76 5.42 33.83
C ALA A 330 -3.42 4.96 33.23
N PRO A 331 -2.28 5.26 33.88
CA PRO A 331 -0.98 4.76 33.45
C PRO A 331 -0.87 3.26 33.68
N TYR A 332 0.09 2.64 32.99
CA TYR A 332 0.39 1.22 33.16
C TYR A 332 1.58 1.02 34.10
N ARG A 333 1.56 -0.05 34.88
CA ARG A 333 2.74 -0.65 35.52
C ARG A 333 3.05 -1.95 34.80
N VAL A 334 4.28 -2.11 34.35
CA VAL A 334 4.75 -3.32 33.68
C VAL A 334 5.96 -3.87 34.43
N GLU A 335 6.02 -5.18 34.57
CA GLU A 335 7.12 -5.88 35.22
C GLU A 335 7.44 -7.23 34.59
N PHE A 336 8.69 -7.64 34.70
CA PHE A 336 9.17 -8.95 34.26
C PHE A 336 10.48 -9.31 34.98
N VAL A 337 10.84 -10.59 34.94
CA VAL A 337 12.11 -11.10 35.46
C VAL A 337 13.04 -11.45 34.30
N ALA A 338 14.28 -10.97 34.33
CA ALA A 338 15.33 -11.38 33.40
C ALA A 338 16.64 -11.66 34.15
N GLY A 339 17.17 -12.87 33.99
CA GLY A 339 18.19 -13.41 34.89
C GLY A 339 17.63 -13.53 36.31
N ASP A 340 18.33 -12.97 37.30
CA ASP A 340 17.92 -13.00 38.70
C ASP A 340 17.36 -11.64 39.20
N ARG A 341 16.89 -10.79 38.27
CA ARG A 341 16.41 -9.43 38.57
C ARG A 341 14.97 -9.21 38.11
N LEU A 342 14.18 -8.57 38.98
CA LEU A 342 12.88 -8.00 38.64
C LEU A 342 13.06 -6.59 38.08
N TYR A 343 12.55 -6.36 36.88
CA TYR A 343 12.44 -5.05 36.26
C TYR A 343 11.00 -4.57 36.40
N ARG A 344 10.81 -3.34 36.88
CA ARG A 344 9.50 -2.71 37.04
C ARG A 344 9.58 -1.27 36.58
N PHE A 345 8.64 -0.87 35.74
CA PHE A 345 8.57 0.48 35.20
C PHE A 345 7.12 0.89 34.96
N GLY A 346 6.89 2.18 34.74
CA GLY A 346 5.60 2.68 34.28
C GLY A 346 5.63 2.87 32.77
N ALA A 347 4.58 2.45 32.07
CA ALA A 347 4.37 2.80 30.66
C ALA A 347 3.33 3.92 30.55
N ARG A 348 3.56 4.84 29.61
CA ARG A 348 2.65 5.95 29.29
C ARG A 348 1.38 5.38 28.66
N ASN A 349 0.25 6.02 28.92
CA ASN A 349 -1.00 5.66 28.27
C ASN A 349 -1.18 6.51 27.01
N PHE A 350 -1.05 5.87 25.86
CA PHE A 350 -1.23 6.48 24.56
C PHE A 350 -2.55 6.08 23.89
N GLY A 351 -3.51 5.56 24.67
CA GLY A 351 -4.74 4.95 24.20
C GLY A 351 -4.53 3.46 23.93
N ASP A 352 -4.96 3.04 22.75
CA ASP A 352 -4.74 1.76 22.09
C ASP A 352 -3.38 1.68 21.37
N TRP A 353 -2.38 2.42 21.85
CA TRP A 353 -1.02 2.42 21.30
C TRP A 353 -0.01 1.99 22.34
N TYR A 354 0.97 1.18 21.94
CA TYR A 354 2.10 0.81 22.79
C TYR A 354 2.98 2.00 23.13
N ASP A 355 3.56 1.99 24.34
CA ASP A 355 4.72 2.81 24.71
C ASP A 355 6.02 2.09 24.30
N VAL A 356 6.27 2.04 22.98
CA VAL A 356 7.36 1.26 22.37
C VAL A 356 8.74 1.70 22.89
N GLU A 357 9.00 3.00 22.98
CA GLU A 357 10.26 3.55 23.53
C GLU A 357 10.58 2.96 24.91
N ARG A 358 9.63 2.99 25.86
CA ARG A 358 9.89 2.49 27.22
C ARG A 358 10.11 0.99 27.28
N ILE A 359 9.38 0.23 26.46
CA ILE A 359 9.55 -1.23 26.39
C ILE A 359 10.96 -1.57 25.91
N VAL A 360 11.36 -1.00 24.77
CA VAL A 360 12.65 -1.27 24.16
C VAL A 360 13.80 -0.83 25.07
N ASP A 361 13.68 0.33 25.70
CA ASP A 361 14.69 0.83 26.65
C ASP A 361 14.90 -0.11 27.83
N VAL A 362 13.81 -0.61 28.44
CA VAL A 362 13.90 -1.53 29.59
C VAL A 362 14.41 -2.91 29.15
N CYS A 363 14.01 -3.42 27.98
CA CYS A 363 14.56 -4.64 27.41
C CYS A 363 16.08 -4.52 27.15
N ASN A 364 16.52 -3.40 26.55
CA ASN A 364 17.93 -3.12 26.30
C ASN A 364 18.73 -2.91 27.60
N TRP A 365 18.10 -2.33 28.63
CA TRP A 365 18.70 -2.24 29.96
C TRP A 365 18.86 -3.64 30.58
N ALA A 366 17.84 -4.49 30.53
CA ALA A 366 17.92 -5.86 31.05
C ALA A 366 19.02 -6.68 30.33
N LEU A 367 19.15 -6.54 29.01
CA LEU A 367 20.24 -7.14 28.23
C LEU A 367 21.62 -6.65 28.69
N LYS A 368 21.76 -5.34 28.95
CA LYS A 368 23.00 -4.77 29.48
C LYS A 368 23.34 -5.31 30.86
N ASP A 369 22.36 -5.37 31.76
CA ASP A 369 22.53 -5.80 33.15
C ASP A 369 22.89 -7.28 33.27
N THR A 370 22.41 -8.10 32.34
CA THR A 370 22.75 -9.53 32.21
C THR A 370 24.07 -9.78 31.47
N GLY A 371 24.77 -8.72 31.06
CA GLY A 371 26.07 -8.80 30.40
C GLY A 371 26.00 -9.18 28.92
N SER A 372 24.80 -9.21 28.31
CA SER A 372 24.66 -9.43 26.88
C SER A 372 25.24 -8.24 26.10
N LEU A 373 25.89 -8.54 24.99
CA LEU A 373 26.34 -7.53 24.03
C LEU A 373 25.25 -7.17 23.00
N ARG A 374 24.18 -7.97 22.89
CA ARG A 374 23.10 -7.72 21.93
C ARG A 374 22.16 -6.63 22.42
N ARG A 375 21.62 -5.84 21.51
CA ARG A 375 20.57 -4.84 21.75
C ARG A 375 19.51 -4.98 20.67
N PHE A 376 18.29 -4.59 21.00
CA PHE A 376 17.24 -4.37 20.01
C PHE A 376 17.51 -3.04 19.31
N TYR A 377 17.70 -3.10 18.00
CA TYR A 377 17.82 -1.96 17.11
C TYR A 377 16.53 -1.83 16.30
N SER A 378 16.00 -0.62 16.21
CA SER A 378 14.83 -0.32 15.38
C SER A 378 15.26 -0.21 13.92
N MET A 379 14.58 -0.94 13.04
CA MET A 379 14.68 -0.77 11.60
C MET A 379 13.59 0.21 11.15
N GLU A 380 13.95 1.09 10.22
CA GLU A 380 12.98 1.98 9.57
C GLU A 380 12.05 1.16 8.66
N TRP A 381 10.73 1.30 8.86
CA TRP A 381 9.70 0.60 8.09
C TRP A 381 8.62 1.57 7.56
N GLY A 382 8.34 2.63 8.32
CA GLY A 382 7.34 3.65 8.01
C GLY A 382 5.92 3.30 8.45
N GLY A 383 5.08 4.32 8.59
CA GLY A 383 3.66 4.14 8.94
C GLY A 383 3.47 3.75 10.41
N GLN A 384 2.52 2.86 10.67
CA GLN A 384 2.20 2.39 12.03
C GLN A 384 3.05 1.19 12.49
N ILE A 385 3.89 0.63 11.61
CA ILE A 385 4.60 -0.61 11.87
C ILE A 385 5.93 -0.34 12.56
N ALA A 386 6.15 -1.00 13.71
CA ALA A 386 7.41 -1.00 14.41
C ALA A 386 8.19 -2.28 14.08
N CYS A 387 9.49 -2.14 13.78
CA CYS A 387 10.34 -3.23 13.33
C CYS A 387 11.67 -3.25 14.10
N PHE A 388 12.07 -4.40 14.64
CA PHE A 388 13.28 -4.54 15.47
C PHE A 388 14.06 -5.82 15.20
N VAL A 389 15.39 -5.75 15.40
CA VAL A 389 16.29 -6.91 15.39
C VAL A 389 17.19 -6.88 16.63
N CYS A 390 17.38 -8.02 17.28
CA CYS A 390 18.30 -8.16 18.42
C CYS A 390 19.70 -8.58 17.95
N VAL A 391 20.68 -7.68 17.88
CA VAL A 391 22.04 -7.97 17.37
C VAL A 391 23.11 -7.26 18.20
N THR A 392 24.37 -7.69 18.07
CA THR A 392 25.51 -6.96 18.64
C THR A 392 25.80 -5.67 17.86
N PRO A 393 26.47 -4.66 18.44
CA PRO A 393 26.86 -3.45 17.71
C PRO A 393 27.69 -3.70 16.46
N SER A 394 28.58 -4.71 16.47
CA SER A 394 29.37 -5.07 15.28
C SER A 394 28.51 -5.67 14.18
N GLN A 395 27.54 -6.52 14.53
CA GLN A 395 26.58 -7.09 13.57
C GLN A 395 25.64 -6.03 13.00
N ALA A 396 25.13 -5.12 13.84
CA ALA A 396 24.30 -3.99 13.37
C ALA A 396 25.05 -3.14 12.34
N LYS A 397 26.34 -2.84 12.62
CA LYS A 397 27.21 -2.15 11.66
C LYS A 397 27.40 -2.95 10.36
N ALA A 398 27.68 -4.25 10.46
CA ALA A 398 27.89 -5.10 9.29
C ALA A 398 26.63 -5.19 8.40
N LEU A 399 25.44 -5.26 9.00
CA LEU A 399 24.15 -5.22 8.32
C LEU A 399 23.93 -3.89 7.57
N SER A 400 24.27 -2.75 8.19
CA SER A 400 24.22 -1.45 7.50
C SER A 400 25.20 -1.36 6.34
N GLU A 401 26.43 -1.86 6.51
CA GLU A 401 27.46 -1.77 5.46
C GLU A 401 27.18 -2.72 4.28
N THR A 402 26.54 -3.86 4.52
CA THR A 402 26.33 -4.91 3.51
C THR A 402 24.97 -4.80 2.83
N PHE A 403 23.91 -4.55 3.59
CA PHE A 403 22.53 -4.54 3.11
C PHE A 403 21.86 -3.19 3.26
N HIS A 404 22.62 -2.14 3.58
CA HIS A 404 22.10 -0.77 3.74
C HIS A 404 20.97 -0.67 4.77
N VAL A 405 20.99 -1.51 5.82
CA VAL A 405 20.01 -1.43 6.90
C VAL A 405 20.13 -0.12 7.65
N VAL A 406 19.01 0.60 7.73
CA VAL A 406 18.86 1.87 8.44
C VAL A 406 18.39 1.61 9.85
N TRP A 407 19.15 2.11 10.82
CA TRP A 407 18.79 2.03 12.22
C TRP A 407 18.18 3.36 12.69
N SER A 408 16.94 3.31 13.20
CA SER A 408 16.31 4.47 13.81
C SER A 408 16.66 4.56 15.30
N ASN A 409 16.90 5.79 15.76
CA ASN A 409 16.95 6.11 17.20
C ASN A 409 15.59 6.61 17.72
N GLU A 410 14.59 6.76 16.85
CA GLU A 410 13.26 7.26 17.18
C GLU A 410 12.31 6.07 17.38
N LEU A 411 12.34 5.48 18.57
CA LEU A 411 11.58 4.27 18.90
C LEU A 411 10.05 4.45 18.82
N ASP A 412 9.58 5.68 18.99
CA ASP A 412 8.16 6.05 18.91
C ASP A 412 7.74 6.58 17.51
N ALA A 413 8.59 6.44 16.48
CA ALA A 413 8.29 6.92 15.13
C ALA A 413 7.00 6.32 14.57
N ALA A 414 6.83 5.00 14.67
CA ALA A 414 5.65 4.29 14.18
C ALA A 414 4.34 4.82 14.79
N MET A 415 4.30 4.99 16.11
CA MET A 415 3.13 5.57 16.80
C MET A 415 2.85 7.00 16.32
N ARG A 416 3.89 7.84 16.24
CA ARG A 416 3.74 9.25 15.84
C ARG A 416 3.25 9.39 14.40
N GLU A 417 3.80 8.60 13.49
CA GLU A 417 3.41 8.61 12.07
C GLU A 417 1.98 8.11 11.88
N GLY A 418 1.62 7.03 12.57
CA GLY A 418 0.28 6.50 12.59
C GLY A 418 -0.76 7.50 13.08
N LYS A 419 -0.56 8.08 14.27
CA LYS A 419 -1.45 9.13 14.79
C LYS A 419 -1.55 10.34 13.86
N ALA A 420 -0.42 10.76 13.28
CA ALA A 420 -0.43 11.86 12.32
C ALA A 420 -1.22 11.51 11.04
N PHE A 421 -1.24 10.25 10.62
CA PHE A 421 -2.06 9.77 9.51
C PHE A 421 -3.54 9.79 9.87
N GLU A 422 -3.94 9.24 11.01
CA GLU A 422 -5.32 9.28 11.49
C GLU A 422 -5.85 10.71 11.62
N GLU A 423 -5.06 11.62 12.20
CA GLU A 423 -5.41 13.03 12.32
C GLU A 423 -5.60 13.72 10.97
N ARG A 424 -4.87 13.30 9.91
CA ARG A 424 -5.09 13.80 8.55
C ARG A 424 -6.40 13.26 7.99
N MET A 425 -6.63 11.95 8.11
CA MET A 425 -7.86 11.30 7.64
C MET A 425 -9.11 11.89 8.29
N ILE A 426 -9.08 12.12 9.61
CA ILE A 426 -10.20 12.75 10.35
C ILE A 426 -10.46 14.16 9.83
N ARG A 427 -9.40 14.95 9.57
CA ARG A 427 -9.55 16.31 9.03
C ARG A 427 -10.15 16.32 7.63
N GLU A 428 -9.72 15.40 6.76
CA GLU A 428 -10.25 15.26 5.41
C GLU A 428 -11.75 14.91 5.43
N ILE A 429 -12.14 13.92 6.24
CA ILE A 429 -13.54 13.52 6.44
C ILE A 429 -14.38 14.68 7.00
N GLN A 430 -13.82 15.47 7.92
CA GLN A 430 -14.51 16.63 8.49
C GLN A 430 -14.63 17.81 7.52
N SER A 431 -13.69 17.96 6.57
CA SER A 431 -13.76 19.02 5.55
C SER A 431 -14.71 18.71 4.39
N ASP A 432 -15.04 17.44 4.19
CA ASP A 432 -15.95 16.96 3.14
C ASP A 432 -17.44 16.94 3.58
N ASN A 433 -17.73 17.22 4.86
CA ASN A 433 -19.07 17.40 5.42
C ASN A 433 -19.38 18.88 5.65
#